data_AF-A0A960Y2D1-F1
#
_entry.id   AF-A0A960Y2D1-F1
#
_cell.length_a   1.000
_cell.length_b   1.000
_cell.length_c   1.000
_cell.angle_alpha   90.00
_cell.angle_beta   90.00
_cell.angle_gamma   90.00
#
_symmetry.space_group_name_H-M   'P 1'
#
loop_
_entity.id
_entity.type
_entity.pdbx_description
1 polymer ?
#
loop_
_entity_poly.entity_id
_entity_poly.type
_entity_poly.pdbx_seq_one_letter_code
_entity_poly.pdbx_strand_id
1 'polypeptide(L)'
;MKLFKYLSISIIFILCLMIPISLFQERHSEPSGKYHLLVFLEPMLIAFPGGGGLSGHSTHIILVNSFYFPIGMTGSNCSCLYGDLEVEWNLEQNLVWFARARSLDLTNGKCEF
;
A
#
# COMPACT_ATOMS: atom_id res chain seq x y z
N MET A 1 6.99 -42.79 -11.88
CA MET A 1 5.96 -42.10 -11.08
C MET A 1 6.47 -41.25 -9.89
N LYS A 2 7.74 -41.34 -9.47
CA LYS A 2 8.30 -40.49 -8.39
C LYS A 2 8.76 -39.11 -8.89
N LEU A 3 9.34 -39.03 -10.10
CA LEU A 3 9.84 -37.78 -10.70
C LEU A 3 8.75 -36.69 -10.84
N PHE A 4 7.54 -37.09 -11.23
CA PHE A 4 6.41 -36.19 -11.43
C PHE A 4 5.94 -35.52 -10.13
N LYS A 5 6.09 -36.21 -8.98
CA LYS A 5 5.75 -35.65 -7.66
C LYS A 5 6.73 -34.58 -7.22
N TYR A 6 8.02 -34.73 -7.53
CA TYR A 6 9.03 -33.71 -7.21
C TYR A 6 8.90 -32.49 -8.11
N LEU A 7 8.55 -32.69 -9.39
CA LEU A 7 8.33 -31.60 -10.33
C LEU A 7 7.13 -30.72 -9.94
N SER A 8 6.02 -31.34 -9.50
CA SER A 8 4.85 -30.59 -9.03
C SER A 8 5.12 -29.80 -7.75
N ILE A 9 5.92 -30.36 -6.82
CA ILE A 9 6.30 -29.67 -5.58
C ILE A 9 7.21 -28.45 -5.87
N SER A 10 8.18 -28.56 -6.78
CA SER A 10 9.06 -27.42 -7.08
C SER A 10 8.32 -26.29 -7.80
N ILE A 11 7.37 -26.63 -8.69
CA ILE A 11 6.54 -25.65 -9.39
C ILE A 11 5.65 -24.90 -8.39
N ILE A 12 5.02 -25.60 -7.45
CA ILE A 12 4.22 -24.98 -6.38
C ILE A 12 5.09 -24.08 -5.50
N PHE A 13 6.31 -24.50 -5.18
CA PHE A 13 7.25 -23.69 -4.38
C PHE A 13 7.67 -22.41 -5.11
N ILE A 14 7.96 -22.49 -6.41
CA ILE A 14 8.29 -21.33 -7.26
C ILE A 14 7.08 -20.40 -7.40
N LEU A 15 5.87 -20.93 -7.58
CA LEU A 15 4.64 -20.14 -7.62
C LEU A 15 4.34 -19.45 -6.29
N CYS A 16 4.62 -20.10 -5.16
CA CYS A 16 4.45 -19.52 -3.83
C CYS A 16 5.45 -18.37 -3.58
N LEU A 17 6.68 -18.49 -4.11
CA LEU A 17 7.69 -17.42 -4.07
C LEU A 17 7.35 -16.21 -4.96
N MET A 18 6.46 -16.39 -5.95
CA MET A 18 6.04 -15.33 -6.87
C MET A 18 4.84 -14.53 -6.37
N ILE A 19 4.23 -14.88 -5.23
CA ILE A 19 3.22 -14.04 -4.62
C ILE A 19 3.96 -12.82 -4.05
N PRO A 20 3.71 -11.59 -4.55
CA PRO A 20 4.26 -10.40 -3.91
C PRO A 20 3.67 -10.35 -2.51
N ILE A 21 4.47 -10.74 -1.53
CA ILE A 21 4.15 -10.52 -0.13
C ILE A 21 4.28 -9.01 0.04
N SER A 22 3.19 -8.28 -0.19
CA SER A 22 3.04 -6.95 0.40
C SER A 22 3.09 -7.19 1.91
N LEU A 23 4.30 -7.03 2.46
CA LEU A 23 4.71 -7.58 3.76
C LEU A 23 4.01 -6.92 4.95
N PHE A 24 3.32 -5.82 4.72
CA PHE A 24 2.65 -5.08 5.76
C PHE A 24 1.48 -4.31 5.16
N GLN A 25 0.29 -4.51 5.71
CA GLN A 25 -0.93 -3.80 5.35
C GLN A 25 -1.46 -3.09 6.60
N GLU A 26 -1.39 -1.77 6.62
CA GLU A 26 -2.07 -0.93 7.62
C GLU A 26 -3.37 -0.39 7.03
N ARG A 27 -4.36 -0.16 7.90
CA ARG A 27 -5.67 0.36 7.51
C ARG A 27 -6.02 1.57 8.36
N HIS A 28 -6.27 2.68 7.69
CA HIS A 28 -6.89 3.85 8.30
C HIS A 28 -8.31 3.98 7.76
N SER A 29 -9.29 4.01 8.66
CA SER A 29 -10.69 4.18 8.31
C SER A 29 -11.10 5.61 8.57
N GLU A 30 -11.87 6.16 7.64
CA GLU A 30 -12.61 7.40 7.85
C GLU A 30 -13.65 7.20 8.97
N PRO A 31 -13.98 8.21 9.80
CA PRO A 31 -14.80 8.03 11.00
C PRO A 31 -16.18 7.42 10.76
N SER A 32 -16.81 7.66 9.59
CA SER A 32 -18.09 7.04 9.24
C SER A 32 -17.96 5.65 8.60
N GLY A 33 -16.74 5.22 8.27
CA GLY A 33 -16.45 3.95 7.62
C GLY A 33 -16.81 3.90 6.14
N LYS A 34 -17.10 5.04 5.51
CA LYS A 34 -17.41 5.12 4.09
C LYS A 34 -16.17 4.91 3.22
N TYR A 35 -15.00 5.29 3.74
CA TYR A 35 -13.73 5.21 3.05
C TYR A 35 -12.66 4.53 3.92
N HIS A 36 -11.73 3.85 3.26
CA HIS A 36 -10.55 3.29 3.90
C HIS A 36 -9.30 3.57 3.07
N LEU A 37 -8.22 3.90 3.76
CA LEU A 37 -6.88 3.96 3.24
C LEU A 37 -6.16 2.67 3.61
N LEU A 38 -5.74 1.92 2.60
CA LEU A 38 -4.92 0.72 2.74
C LEU A 38 -3.48 1.10 2.42
N VAL A 39 -2.59 0.95 3.39
CA VAL A 39 -1.17 1.32 3.26
C VAL A 39 -0.35 0.04 3.18
N PHE A 40 0.46 -0.07 2.14
CA PHE A 40 1.34 -1.21 1.89
C PHE A 40 2.78 -0.75 1.85
N LEU A 41 3.69 -1.53 2.44
CA LEU A 41 5.12 -1.26 2.27
C LEU A 41 5.60 -1.82 0.94
N GLU A 42 6.30 -1.00 0.15
CA GLU A 42 6.97 -1.47 -1.04
C GLU A 42 8.24 -2.26 -0.65
N PRO A 43 8.45 -3.45 -1.23
CA PRO A 43 9.66 -4.23 -0.99
C PRO A 43 10.87 -3.49 -1.59
N MET A 44 11.80 -3.07 -0.73
CA MET A 44 13.07 -2.53 -1.20
C MET A 44 13.96 -3.66 -1.71
N LEU A 45 14.33 -3.61 -2.99
CA LEU A 45 15.29 -4.55 -3.59
C LEU A 45 16.73 -4.33 -3.09
N ILE A 46 17.02 -3.15 -2.53
CA ILE A 46 18.36 -2.76 -2.06
C ILE A 46 18.22 -2.06 -0.71
N ALA A 47 18.92 -2.56 0.31
CA ALA A 47 18.97 -1.92 1.62
C ALA A 47 19.82 -0.63 1.54
N PHE A 48 19.25 0.51 1.92
CA PHE A 48 20.02 1.75 2.05
C PHE A 48 20.93 1.70 3.31
N PRO A 49 22.19 2.17 3.22
CA PRO A 49 23.05 2.30 4.39
C PRO A 49 22.42 3.30 5.37
N GLY A 50 22.33 2.91 6.65
CA GLY A 50 21.55 3.64 7.66
C GLY A 50 20.33 2.88 8.16
N GLY A 51 20.00 1.73 7.55
CA GLY A 51 19.14 0.69 8.12
C GLY A 51 17.86 1.24 8.75
N GLY A 52 17.21 2.18 8.06
CA GLY A 52 16.14 3.01 8.60
C GLY A 52 14.83 2.28 8.85
N GLY A 53 14.86 1.10 9.48
CA GLY A 53 13.71 0.33 9.95
C GLY A 53 12.54 0.28 8.95
N LEU A 54 11.32 0.17 9.48
CA LEU A 54 10.10 0.28 8.68
C LEU A 54 9.90 1.70 8.13
N SER A 55 10.37 2.72 8.85
CA SER A 55 10.19 4.15 8.54
C SER A 55 10.79 4.57 7.20
N GLY A 56 11.86 3.92 6.76
CA GLY A 56 12.52 4.20 5.50
C GLY A 56 11.83 3.60 4.29
N HIS A 57 10.84 2.71 4.45
CA HIS A 57 10.14 2.08 3.34
C HIS A 57 9.22 3.05 2.61
N SER A 58 9.29 3.04 1.27
CA SER A 58 8.26 3.64 0.43
C SER A 58 6.93 2.94 0.66
N THR A 59 5.85 3.70 0.70
CA THR A 59 4.49 3.16 0.86
C THR A 59 3.72 3.24 -0.44
N HIS A 60 3.03 2.16 -0.77
CA HIS A 60 1.97 2.13 -1.75
C HIS A 60 0.62 2.21 -1.04
N ILE A 61 -0.19 3.21 -1.40
CA ILE A 61 -1.42 3.53 -0.70
C ILE A 61 -2.60 3.40 -1.65
N ILE A 62 -3.67 2.74 -1.20
CA ILE A 62 -4.90 2.51 -1.96
C ILE A 62 -6.08 3.07 -1.19
N LEU A 63 -6.80 4.02 -1.79
CA LEU A 63 -8.08 4.49 -1.29
C LEU A 63 -9.18 3.56 -1.80
N VAL A 64 -9.98 3.03 -0.89
CA VAL A 64 -11.12 2.17 -1.19
C VAL A 64 -12.39 2.67 -0.52
N ASN A 65 -13.56 2.29 -1.04
CA ASN A 65 -14.83 2.53 -0.36
C ASN A 65 -15.12 1.48 0.73
N SER A 66 -16.26 1.59 1.41
CA SER A 66 -16.75 0.67 2.45
C SER A 66 -16.87 -0.79 2.02
N PHE A 67 -16.93 -1.05 0.71
CA PHE A 67 -16.98 -2.40 0.12
C PHE A 67 -15.61 -2.87 -0.40
N TYR A 68 -14.54 -2.14 -0.11
CA TYR A 68 -13.17 -2.39 -0.58
C TYR A 68 -13.00 -2.31 -2.10
N PHE A 69 -13.88 -1.59 -2.80
CA PHE A 69 -13.64 -1.26 -4.21
C PHE A 69 -12.65 -0.09 -4.31
N PRO A 70 -11.61 -0.20 -5.15
CA PRO A 70 -10.61 0.85 -5.31
C PRO A 70 -11.21 2.10 -5.95
N ILE A 71 -10.95 3.25 -5.32
CA ILE A 71 -11.26 4.59 -5.83
C ILE A 71 -10.01 5.19 -6.45
N GLY A 72 -8.86 5.05 -5.78
CA GLY A 72 -7.57 5.58 -6.23
C GLY A 72 -6.39 4.88 -5.59
N MET A 73 -5.21 5.09 -6.15
CA MET A 73 -3.96 4.55 -5.62
C MET A 73 -2.81 5.52 -5.87
N THR A 74 -1.84 5.55 -4.95
CA THR A 74 -0.63 6.35 -5.11
C THR A 74 0.29 5.68 -6.12
N GLY A 75 0.59 6.38 -7.22
CA GLY A 75 1.68 6.02 -8.12
C GLY A 75 3.04 6.53 -7.64
N SER A 76 4.08 6.36 -8.46
CA SER A 76 5.46 6.79 -8.16
C SER A 76 5.60 8.29 -7.81
N ASN A 77 4.70 9.13 -8.32
CA ASN A 77 4.73 10.57 -8.07
C ASN A 77 4.00 10.98 -6.79
N CYS A 78 3.34 10.02 -6.12
CA CYS A 78 2.52 10.22 -4.95
C CYS A 78 2.99 9.35 -3.76
N SER A 79 4.10 8.63 -3.89
CA SER A 79 4.64 7.72 -2.86
C SER A 79 5.39 8.45 -1.74
N CYS A 80 4.96 8.25 -0.49
CA CYS A 80 5.66 8.77 0.69
C CYS A 80 6.47 7.66 1.38
N LEU A 81 7.35 8.06 2.29
CA LEU A 81 7.98 7.14 3.22
C LEU A 81 6.98 6.80 4.33
N TYR A 82 7.05 5.58 4.85
CA TYR A 82 6.20 5.13 5.95
C TYR A 82 6.39 5.98 7.21
N GLY A 83 7.62 6.45 7.47
CA GLY A 83 7.90 7.35 8.58
C GLY A 83 7.24 8.73 8.48
N ASP A 84 6.83 9.13 7.27
CA ASP A 84 6.16 10.41 6.99
C ASP A 84 4.63 10.24 6.88
N LEU A 85 4.10 9.04 7.13
CA LEU A 85 2.68 8.74 7.02
C LEU A 85 1.90 9.42 8.14
N GLU A 86 1.01 10.34 7.77
CA GLU A 86 0.11 11.05 8.68
C GLU A 86 -1.26 11.15 8.01
N VAL A 87 -2.24 10.39 8.50
CA VAL A 87 -3.56 10.29 7.89
C VAL A 87 -4.55 11.25 8.55
N GLU A 88 -5.07 12.19 7.76
CA GLU A 88 -6.12 13.14 8.17
C GLU A 88 -7.24 13.18 7.13
N TRP A 89 -8.47 12.93 7.60
CA TRP A 89 -9.66 12.93 6.76
C TRP A 89 -10.30 14.31 6.75
N ASN A 90 -10.32 14.97 5.59
CA ASN A 90 -11.01 16.24 5.38
C ASN A 90 -12.22 16.04 4.46
N LEU A 91 -13.36 15.72 5.07
CA LEU A 91 -14.61 15.44 4.35
C LEU A 91 -15.24 16.69 3.73
N GLU A 92 -14.98 17.87 4.29
CA GLU A 92 -15.49 19.14 3.76
C GLU A 92 -14.88 19.44 2.38
N GLN A 93 -13.60 19.11 2.21
CA GLN A 93 -12.88 19.30 0.95
C GLN A 93 -12.87 18.05 0.06
N ASN A 94 -13.49 16.95 0.49
CA ASN A 94 -13.41 15.64 -0.17
C ASN A 94 -11.98 15.13 -0.38
N LEU A 95 -11.11 15.34 0.62
CA LEU A 95 -9.71 14.93 0.57
C LEU A 95 -9.37 14.02 1.76
N VAL A 96 -8.37 13.15 1.56
CA VAL A 96 -7.64 12.52 2.65
C VAL A 96 -6.16 12.82 2.52
N TRP A 97 -5.61 13.50 3.50
CA TRP A 97 -4.19 13.73 3.63
C TRP A 97 -3.55 12.47 4.20
N PHE A 98 -2.40 12.07 3.67
CA PHE A 98 -1.69 10.88 4.15
C PHE A 98 -0.19 11.12 4.36
N ALA A 99 0.32 12.27 3.95
CA ALA A 99 1.64 12.78 4.27
C ALA A 99 1.64 14.31 4.13
N ARG A 100 2.71 14.97 4.59
CA ARG A 100 2.84 16.42 4.46
C ARG A 100 2.72 16.85 2.99
N ALA A 101 1.73 17.70 2.71
CA ALA A 101 1.39 18.19 1.37
C ALA A 101 1.07 17.09 0.35
N ARG A 102 0.45 15.98 0.80
CA ARG A 102 -0.05 14.93 -0.11
C ARG A 102 -1.42 14.45 0.31
N SER A 103 -2.34 14.45 -0.63
CA SER A 103 -3.71 14.00 -0.41
C SER A 103 -4.26 13.19 -1.57
N LEU A 104 -5.33 12.46 -1.31
CA LEU A 104 -6.16 11.81 -2.33
C LEU A 104 -7.57 12.41 -2.30
N ASP A 105 -8.10 12.71 -3.48
CA ASP A 105 -9.51 13.05 -3.66
C ASP A 105 -10.41 11.82 -3.41
N LEU A 106 -11.39 11.97 -2.51
CA LEU A 106 -12.29 10.89 -2.07
C LEU A 106 -13.26 10.41 -3.16
N THR A 107 -13.44 11.20 -4.22
CA THR A 107 -14.36 10.94 -5.32
C THR A 107 -13.66 10.24 -6.48
N ASN A 108 -12.50 10.76 -6.87
CA ASN A 108 -11.81 10.33 -8.09
C ASN A 108 -10.45 9.67 -7.82
N GLY A 109 -9.98 9.68 -6.57
CA GLY A 109 -8.76 9.00 -6.16
C GLY A 109 -7.47 9.62 -6.70
N LYS A 110 -7.52 10.83 -7.25
CA LYS A 110 -6.34 11.54 -7.74
C LYS A 110 -5.50 12.07 -6.59
N CYS A 111 -4.20 12.01 -6.78
CA CYS A 111 -3.24 12.60 -5.88
C CYS A 111 -3.12 14.10 -6.11
N GLU A 112 -3.19 14.86 -5.03
CA GLU A 112 -2.94 16.31 -5.01
C GLU A 112 -1.72 16.61 -4.11
N PHE A 113 -0.97 17.64 -4.49
CA PHE A 113 0.27 18.09 -3.85
C PHE A 113 0.33 19.61 -3.73
#